data_AF-A0AAW9SS69-F1
#
_entry.id   AF-A0AAW9SS69-F1
#
_cell.length_a   1.000
_cell.length_b   1.000
_cell.length_c   1.000
_cell.angle_alpha   90.00
_cell.angle_beta   90.00
_cell.angle_gamma   90.00
#
_symmetry.space_group_name_H-M   'P 1'
#
loop_
_entity.id
_entity.type
_entity.pdbx_description
1 polymer ?
#
loop_
_entity_poly.entity_id
_entity_poly.type
_entity_poly.pdbx_seq_one_letter_code
_entity_poly.pdbx_strand_id
1 'polypeptide(L)' 'MRARSSLSEQHREQLVELFEQGMGYRAAANALGVSKHAVRRLYCRFVNLGIQKGWIK' A
#
# COMPACT_ATOMS: atom_id res chain seq x y z
N MET A 1 9.54 -14.63 8.37
CA MET A 1 8.46 -14.31 7.42
C MET A 1 8.92 -13.15 6.54
N ARG A 2 8.89 -13.31 5.21
CA ARG A 2 9.54 -12.40 4.25
C ARG A 2 8.76 -11.10 4.10
N ALA A 3 9.41 -9.96 4.31
CA ALA A 3 9.01 -8.72 3.65
C ALA A 3 10.23 -7.84 3.36
N ARG A 4 10.85 -8.05 2.18
CA ARG A 4 11.87 -7.16 1.58
C ARG A 4 11.26 -5.85 1.07
N SER A 5 10.35 -5.26 1.84
CA SER A 5 9.68 -4.02 1.49
C SER A 5 10.08 -2.99 2.52
N SER A 6 10.71 -1.91 2.06
CA SER A 6 11.09 -0.72 2.84
C SER A 6 9.92 -0.02 3.57
N LEU A 7 8.69 -0.56 3.47
CA LEU A 7 7.50 -0.05 4.13
C LEU A 7 7.22 -0.90 5.37
N SER A 8 7.14 -0.25 6.53
CA SER A 8 6.64 -0.86 7.77
C SER A 8 5.22 -1.41 7.58
N GLU A 9 4.85 -2.37 8.43
CA GLU A 9 3.51 -2.97 8.40
C GLU A 9 2.41 -1.92 8.56
N GLN A 10 2.58 -1.02 9.53
CA GLN A 10 1.66 0.11 9.76
C GLN A 10 1.47 0.98 8.51
N HIS A 11 2.54 1.32 7.79
CA HIS A 11 2.40 2.10 6.56
C HIS A 11 1.68 1.33 5.45
N ARG A 12 1.79 0.00 5.39
CA ARG A 12 1.04 -0.79 4.39
C ARG A 12 -0.43 -0.86 4.75
N GLU A 13 -0.78 -1.03 6.01
CA GLU A 13 -2.18 -1.02 6.47
C GLU A 13 -2.83 0.32 6.14
N GLN A 14 -2.20 1.43 6.53
CA GLN A 14 -2.72 2.76 6.21
C GLN A 14 -2.84 2.99 4.70
N LEU A 15 -1.88 2.51 3.90
CA LEU A 15 -1.98 2.60 2.44
C LEU A 15 -3.14 1.78 1.87
N VAL A 16 -3.37 0.58 2.38
CA VAL A 16 -4.49 -0.28 1.96
C VAL A 16 -5.83 0.38 2.31
N GLU A 17 -5.96 0.98 3.49
CA GLU A 17 -7.17 1.74 3.86
C GLU A 17 -7.44 2.90 2.91
N LEU A 18 -6.40 3.66 2.56
CA LEU A 18 -6.53 4.75 1.59
C LEU A 18 -6.91 4.22 0.20
N PHE A 19 -6.36 3.08 -0.23
CA PHE A 19 -6.72 2.48 -1.52
C PHE A 19 -8.15 1.97 -1.56
N GLU A 20 -8.66 1.39 -0.47
CA GLU A 20 -10.05 0.97 -0.35
C GLU A 20 -11.04 2.14 -0.38
N GLN A 21 -10.63 3.30 0.16
CA GLN A 21 -11.39 4.55 0.01
C GLN A 21 -11.36 5.10 -1.43
N GLY A 22 -10.78 4.37 -2.39
CA GLY A 22 -10.65 4.78 -3.79
C GLY A 22 -9.52 5.79 -4.01
N MET A 23 -8.67 6.03 -3.01
CA MET A 23 -7.61 7.01 -3.10
C MET A 23 -6.44 6.47 -3.95
N GLY A 24 -6.01 7.25 -4.94
CA GLY A 24 -4.93 6.85 -5.83
C GLY A 24 -3.55 6.82 -5.14
N TYR A 25 -2.61 6.03 -5.68
CA TYR A 25 -1.26 5.86 -5.13
C TYR A 25 -0.47 7.18 -4.91
N ARG A 26 -0.72 8.21 -5.72
CA ARG A 26 -0.07 9.53 -5.57
C ARG A 26 -0.56 10.27 -4.33
N ALA A 27 -1.87 10.25 -4.09
CA ALA A 27 -2.49 10.90 -2.95
C ALA A 27 -2.12 10.17 -1.66
N ALA A 28 -2.18 8.84 -1.67
CA ALA A 28 -1.81 8.02 -0.52
C ALA A 28 -0.32 8.16 -0.14
N ALA A 29 0.57 8.26 -1.13
CA ALA A 29 2.00 8.52 -0.88
C ALA A 29 2.25 9.89 -0.24
N ASN A 30 1.55 10.93 -0.70
CA ASN A 30 1.68 12.27 -0.12
C ASN A 30 1.08 12.33 1.30
N ALA A 31 -0.04 11.65 1.54
CA ALA A 31 -0.71 11.62 2.85
C ALA A 31 0.18 11.00 3.94
N LEU A 32 0.96 9.98 3.60
CA LEU A 32 1.85 9.27 4.54
C LEU A 32 3.32 9.70 4.44
N GLY A 33 3.66 10.64 3.54
CA GLY A 33 5.04 11.09 3.34
C GLY A 33 6.02 9.99 2.87
N VAL A 34 5.51 8.92 2.26
CA VAL A 34 6.32 7.76 1.84
C VAL A 34 6.70 7.83 0.36
N SER A 35 7.71 7.05 -0.03
CA SER A 35 8.17 7.02 -1.43
C SER A 35 7.07 6.58 -2.40
N LYS A 36 6.74 7.45 -3.36
CA LYS A 36 5.77 7.20 -4.43
C LYS A 36 6.04 5.90 -5.19
N HIS A 37 7.30 5.51 -5.36
CA HIS A 37 7.68 4.25 -6.03
C HIS A 37 7.31 3.01 -5.22
N ALA A 38 7.46 3.07 -3.88
CA ALA A 38 7.05 1.99 -3.00
C ALA A 38 5.53 1.83 -3.01
N VAL A 39 4.80 2.94 -2.92
CA VAL A 39 3.33 2.98 -2.96
C VAL A 39 2.79 2.50 -4.30
N ARG A 40 3.39 2.92 -5.43
CA ARG A 40 2.98 2.45 -6.76
C ARG A 40 3.13 0.93 -6.90
N ARG A 41 4.24 0.34 -6.43
CA ARG A 41 4.42 -1.12 -6.47
C ARG A 41 3.37 -1.85 -5.62
N LEU A 42 3.03 -1.29 -4.45
CA LEU A 42 1.98 -1.83 -3.60
C LEU A 42 0.60 -1.74 -4.27
N TYR A 43 0.27 -0.58 -4.84
CA TYR A 43 -1.00 -0.33 -5.53
C TYR A 43 -1.18 -1.20 -6.78
N CYS A 44 -0.16 -1.30 -7.64
CA CYS A 44 -0.22 -2.20 -8.80
C CYS A 44 -0.42 -3.65 -8.38
N ARG A 45 0.18 -4.06 -7.26
CA ARG A 45 -0.01 -5.42 -6.71
C ARG A 45 -1.43 -5.59 -6.16
N PHE A 46 -1.95 -4.60 -5.44
CA PHE A 46 -3.31 -4.58 -4.90
C PHE A 46 -4.35 -4.72 -6.01
N VAL A 47 -4.24 -3.92 -7.07
CA VAL A 47 -5.15 -3.93 -8.22
C VAL A 47 -5.03 -5.21 -9.04
N ASN A 48 -3.81 -5.69 -9.31
CA ASN A 48 -3.61 -6.88 -10.15
C ASN A 48 -3.97 -8.20 -9.45
N LEU A 49 -3.79 -8.30 -8.13
CA LEU A 49 -4.05 -9.54 -7.38
C LEU A 49 -5.37 -9.53 -6.61
N GLY A 50 -6.15 -8.44 -6.64
CA GLY A 50 -7.41 -8.36 -5.89
C GLY A 50 -7.21 -8.57 -4.39
N ILE A 51 -6.14 -8.00 -3.84
CA ILE A 51 -5.73 -8.27 -2.46
C ILE A 51 -6.68 -7.55 -1.50
N GLN A 52 -7.52 -8.29 -0.78
CA GLN A 52 -8.29 -7.77 0.36
C GLN A 52 -7.46 -7.85 1.65
N LYS A 53 -7.84 -7.10 2.70
CA LYS A 53 -7.08 -6.90 3.97
C LYS A 53 -6.50 -8.15 4.65
N GLY A 54 -6.88 -9.36 4.26
CA GLY A 54 -6.33 -10.63 4.77
C GLY A 54 -4.88 -10.94 4.41
N TRP A 55 -4.19 -10.12 3.60
CA TRP A 55 -2.81 -10.38 3.14
C TRP A 55 -1.70 -9.92 4.10
N ILE A 56 -2.06 -9.20 5.17
CA ILE A 56 -1.11 -8.61 6.12
C ILE A 56 -1.04 -9.43 7.44
N LYS A 57 -1.79 -10.52 7.56
CA LYS A 57 -1.83 -11.37 8.77
C LYS A 57 -1.16 -12.73 8.60
#